data_AF-A0A7X9GMA6-F1
#
_entry.id   AF-A0A7X9GMA6-F1
#
_cell.length_a   1.000
_cell.length_b   1.000
_cell.length_c   1.000
_cell.angle_alpha   90.00
_cell.angle_beta   90.00
_cell.angle_gamma   90.00
#
_symmetry.space_group_name_H-M   'P 1'
#
loop_
_entity.id
_entity.type
_entity.pdbx_description
1 polymer ?
#
loop_
_entity_poly.entity_id
_entity_poly.type
_entity_poly.pdbx_seq_one_letter_code
_entity_poly.pdbx_strand_id
1 'polypeptide(L)' 'MTNPEHFETESLNLQVDTTDGELRGKTYVVENETPNVQVITKVNREKVIDEIAESFKVFNA' A
#
# COMPACT_ATOMS: atom_id res chain seq x y z
N MET A 1 -6.31 -2.34 -9.50
CA MET A 1 -5.89 -3.39 -8.54
C MET A 1 -6.96 -4.45 -8.59
N THR A 2 -6.58 -5.72 -8.75
CA THR A 2 -7.55 -6.80 -9.01
C THR A 2 -8.33 -7.19 -7.75
N ASN A 3 -7.73 -7.16 -6.56
CA ASN A 3 -8.36 -7.67 -5.34
C ASN A 3 -8.06 -6.79 -4.10
N PRO A 4 -8.85 -5.72 -3.85
CA PRO A 4 -8.67 -4.85 -2.68
C PRO A 4 -8.83 -5.59 -1.34
N GLU A 5 -9.58 -6.69 -1.30
CA GLU A 5 -9.79 -7.54 -0.13
C GLU A 5 -8.54 -8.31 0.33
N HIS A 6 -7.43 -8.20 -0.41
CA HIS A 6 -6.12 -8.72 -0.01
C HIS A 6 -5.42 -7.80 0.98
N PHE A 7 -5.93 -6.59 1.19
CA PHE A 7 -5.29 -5.55 1.96
C PHE A 7 -6.26 -4.94 2.98
N GLU A 8 -5.79 -4.73 4.20
CA GLU A 8 -6.43 -3.80 5.14
C GLU A 8 -5.75 -2.44 4.95
N THR A 9 -6.56 -1.38 4.91
CA THR A 9 -6.07 -0.02 4.63
C THR A 9 -6.59 0.99 5.62
N GLU A 10 -5.80 2.03 5.88
CA GLU A 10 -6.19 3.21 6.65
C GLU A 10 -6.10 4.46 5.79
N SER A 11 -7.04 5.39 5.97
CA SER A 11 -7.01 6.69 5.30
C SER A 11 -6.21 7.67 6.15
N LEU A 12 -5.07 8.12 5.64
CA LEU A 12 -4.15 9.02 6.35
C LEU A 12 -3.89 10.27 5.51
N ASN A 13 -3.55 11.37 6.18
CA ASN A 13 -2.90 12.49 5.54
C ASN A 13 -1.39 12.29 5.65
N LEU A 14 -0.72 12.20 4.50
CA LEU A 14 0.72 12.11 4.42
C LEU A 14 1.32 13.34 3.74
N GLN A 15 2.49 13.75 4.22
CA GLN A 15 3.35 14.75 3.57
C GLN A 15 4.73 14.17 3.31
N VAL A 16 5.35 14.59 2.22
CA VAL A 16 6.69 14.15 1.81
C VAL A 16 7.68 15.29 1.98
N ASP A 17 8.81 15.01 2.62
CA ASP A 17 9.92 15.95 2.70
C ASP A 17 10.52 16.18 1.31
N THR A 18 10.47 17.43 0.83
CA THR A 18 11.07 17.82 -0.45
C THR A 18 12.30 18.71 -0.27
N THR A 19 12.68 19.00 0.97
CA THR A 19 13.85 19.82 1.28
C THR A 19 15.13 19.06 0.95
N ASP A 20 16.18 19.79 0.53
CA ASP A 20 17.49 19.18 0.32
C ASP A 20 18.12 18.91 1.70
N GLY A 21 18.18 17.63 2.10
CA GLY A 21 18.70 17.20 3.40
C GLY A 21 18.60 15.70 3.63
N GLU A 22 19.00 15.24 4.82
CA GLU A 22 19.02 13.81 5.19
C GLU A 22 17.65 13.14 5.15
N LEU A 23 16.59 13.93 5.34
CA LEU A 23 15.22 13.43 5.41
C LEU A 23 14.48 13.53 4.08
N ARG A 24 15.14 14.00 3.00
CA ARG A 24 14.52 14.16 1.68
C ARG A 24 13.85 12.86 1.24
N GLY A 25 12.58 12.94 0.86
CA GLY A 25 11.76 11.80 0.43
C GLY A 25 11.10 11.04 1.59
N LYS A 26 11.39 11.37 2.85
CA LYS A 26 10.71 10.77 3.99
C LYS A 26 9.24 11.21 4.00
N THR A 27 8.36 10.25 4.23
CA THR A 27 6.92 10.48 4.35
C THR A 27 6.51 10.51 5.81
N TYR A 28 5.69 11.48 6.20
CA TYR A 28 5.20 11.65 7.57
C TYR A 28 3.69 11.65 7.60
N VAL A 29 3.12 11.16 8.70
CA VAL A 29 1.70 11.31 8.99
C VAL A 29 1.47 12.70 9.56
N VAL A 30 0.48 13.42 9.04
CA VAL A 30 0.04 14.71 9.57
C VAL A 30 -1.31 14.53 10.24
N GLU A 31 -1.33 14.66 11.56
CA GLU A 31 -2.55 14.51 12.36
C GLU A 31 -3.50 15.70 12.16
N ASN A 32 -4.81 15.45 12.32
CA ASN A 32 -5.88 16.47 12.24
C ASN A 32 -6.06 17.13 10.87
N GLU A 33 -5.44 16.61 9.81
CA GLU A 33 -5.71 17.02 8.43
C GLU A 33 -6.62 16.02 7.70
N THR A 34 -7.26 16.49 6.63
CA THR A 34 -8.08 15.61 5.77
C THR A 34 -7.19 14.55 5.11
N PRO A 35 -7.54 13.25 5.18
CA PRO A 35 -6.78 12.20 4.52
C PRO A 35 -6.62 12.45 3.02
N ASN A 36 -5.41 12.21 2.51
CA ASN A 36 -5.06 12.38 1.09
C ASN A 36 -4.64 11.06 0.42
N VAL A 37 -4.41 9.99 1.20
CA VAL A 37 -4.04 8.67 0.70
C VAL A 37 -4.67 7.55 1.52
N GLN A 38 -4.77 6.37 0.91
CA GLN A 38 -5.05 5.11 1.61
C GLN A 38 -3.76 4.29 1.69
N VAL A 39 -3.34 3.96 2.91
CA VAL A 39 -2.12 3.20 3.19
C VAL A 39 -2.49 1.78 3.56
N ILE A 40 -1.78 0.80 2.99
CA ILE A 40 -1.92 -0.60 3.37
C ILE A 40 -1.28 -0.80 4.75
N THR A 41 -2.07 -1.23 5.73
CA THR A 41 -1.62 -1.54 7.09
C THR A 41 -1.38 -3.02 7.29
N LYS A 42 -2.07 -3.88 6.51
CA LYS A 42 -1.91 -5.33 6.58
C LYS A 42 -2.15 -5.97 5.23
N VAL A 43 -1.40 -7.04 4.97
CA VAL A 43 -1.53 -7.87 3.76
C VAL A 43 -2.04 -9.24 4.17
N ASN A 44 -3.11 -9.71 3.54
CA ASN A 44 -3.53 -11.10 3.63
C ASN A 44 -2.61 -11.95 2.74
N ARG A 45 -1.51 -12.41 3.34
CA ARG A 45 -0.45 -13.13 2.62
C ARG A 45 -0.95 -14.39 1.91
N GLU A 46 -1.85 -15.15 2.53
CA GLU A 46 -2.38 -16.39 1.95
C GLU A 46 -3.10 -16.10 0.64
N LYS A 47 -4.06 -15.17 0.66
CA LYS A 47 -4.80 -14.77 -0.55
C LYS A 47 -3.90 -14.23 -1.66
N VAL A 48 -2.88 -13.44 -1.29
CA VAL A 48 -1.90 -12.91 -2.27
C VAL A 48 -1.10 -14.05 -2.90
N ILE A 49 -0.64 -15.02 -2.11
CA ILE A 49 0.10 -16.18 -2.63
C ILE A 49 -0.78 -17.02 -3.55
N ASP A 50 -2.04 -17.24 -3.16
CA ASP A 50 -3.01 -17.99 -3.96
C ASP A 50 -3.27 -17.30 -5.30
N GLU A 51 -3.48 -15.98 -5.34
CA GLU A 51 -3.64 -15.20 -6.58
C GLU A 51 -2.41 -15.30 -7.49
N ILE A 52 -1.20 -15.22 -6.91
CA ILE A 52 0.04 -15.38 -7.66
C ILE A 52 0.11 -16.79 -8.27
N ALA A 53 -0.18 -17.83 -7.48
CA ALA A 53 -0.14 -19.22 -7.93
C ALA A 53 -1.18 -19.52 -9.01
N GLU A 54 -2.40 -18.98 -8.89
CA GLU A 54 -3.44 -19.06 -9.92
C GLU A 54 -3.00 -18.39 -11.21
N SER A 55 -2.38 -17.20 -11.12
CA SER A 55 -1.86 -16.50 -12.28
C SER A 55 -0.84 -17.35 -13.05
N PHE A 56 0.03 -18.09 -12.36
CA PHE A 56 0.99 -19.01 -13.01
C PHE A 56 0.34 -20.25 -13.63
N LYS A 57 -0.78 -20.76 -13.10
CA LYS A 57 -1.52 -21.88 -13.70
C LYS A 57 -2.11 -21.51 -15.06
N VAL A 58 -2.57 -20.27 -15.22
CA VAL A 58 -3.12 -19.76 -16.48
C VAL A 58 -2.09 -19.78 -17.62
N PHE A 59 -0.80 -19.60 -17.33
CA PHE A 59 0.26 -19.61 -18.36
C PHE A 59 0.74 -21.01 -18.76
N ASN A 60 0.43 -22.04 -17.97
CA ASN A 60 0.85 -23.42 -18.20
C ASN A 60 -0.31 -24.35 -18.64
N ALA A 61 -1.46 -23.78 -19.00
CA ALA A 61 -2.67 -24.49 -19.46
C ALA A 61 -2.76 -24.56 -20.99
#